data_AF-A0A812A046-F1
#
_entry.id   AF-A0A812A046-F1
#
_cell.length_a   1.000
_cell.length_b   1.000
_cell.length_c   1.000
_cell.angle_alpha   90.00
_cell.angle_beta   90.00
_cell.angle_gamma   90.00
#
_symmetry.space_group_name_H-M   'P 1'
#
loop_
_entity.id
_entity.type
_entity.pdbx_description
1 polymer ?
#
loop_
_entity_poly.entity_id
_entity_poly.type
_entity_poly.pdbx_seq_one_letter_code
_entity_poly.pdbx_strand_id
1 'polypeptide(L)'
;MRLIPYSFGVKVRYETSPLPEQPIVTPTQPTIPISTTQNINGNYKVQDVSGGTININGNYNEIKILNVDVSLIRVNGNYNTVYYPKEARPTIKENGFGNEIKTY
;
A
#
# COMPACT_ATOMS: atom_id res chain seq x y z
N MET A 1 15.15 -54.06 69.28
CA MET A 1 15.09 -52.59 69.06
C MET A 1 15.11 -52.36 67.56
N ARG A 2 14.27 -51.56 66.91
CA ARG A 2 13.43 -50.44 67.35
C ARG A 2 12.36 -50.19 66.26
N LEU A 3 11.19 -49.69 66.68
CA LEU A 3 10.19 -49.07 65.80
C LEU A 3 10.67 -47.69 65.30
N ILE A 4 10.05 -47.29 64.18
CA ILE A 4 10.07 -46.06 63.36
C ILE A 4 10.09 -44.73 64.16
N PRO A 5 10.52 -43.59 63.55
CA PRO A 5 9.58 -42.78 62.76
C PRO A 5 10.14 -42.14 61.47
N TYR A 6 9.19 -41.81 60.58
CA TYR A 6 9.31 -41.00 59.37
C TYR A 6 9.90 -39.61 59.65
N SER A 7 10.56 -38.99 58.66
CA SER A 7 10.16 -37.68 58.09
C SER A 7 11.16 -37.13 57.05
N PHE A 8 10.65 -36.19 56.25
CA PHE A 8 11.32 -35.19 55.41
C PHE A 8 11.64 -35.53 53.96
N GLY A 9 10.56 -35.43 53.16
CA GLY A 9 10.48 -34.73 51.89
C GLY A 9 11.77 -34.43 51.12
N VAL A 10 12.04 -35.26 50.13
CA VAL A 10 12.92 -34.89 49.03
C VAL A 10 12.10 -34.05 48.05
N LYS A 11 12.31 -32.73 48.04
CA LYS A 11 11.88 -31.87 46.94
C LYS A 11 12.71 -32.22 45.71
N VAL A 12 12.15 -33.03 44.81
CA VAL A 12 12.70 -33.18 43.46
C VAL A 12 12.41 -31.87 42.74
N ARG A 13 13.43 -31.01 42.58
CA ARG A 13 13.33 -29.90 41.63
C ARG A 13 13.43 -30.52 40.24
N TYR A 14 12.31 -30.60 39.53
CA TYR A 14 12.37 -30.77 38.09
C TYR A 14 12.85 -29.43 37.53
N GLU A 15 14.09 -29.38 37.03
CA GLU A 15 14.51 -28.30 36.16
C GLU A 15 13.68 -28.42 34.88
N THR A 16 12.63 -27.62 34.76
CA THR A 16 11.98 -27.39 33.48
C THR A 16 12.96 -26.63 32.60
N SER A 17 13.71 -27.35 31.77
CA SER A 17 14.44 -26.75 30.65
C SER A 17 13.45 -25.93 29.81
N PRO A 18 13.74 -24.64 29.50
CA PRO A 18 12.86 -23.89 28.61
C PRO A 18 12.90 -24.54 27.22
N LEU A 19 11.72 -24.95 26.73
CA LEU A 19 11.54 -25.35 25.33
C LEU A 19 12.01 -24.19 24.43
N PRO A 20 12.70 -24.46 23.31
CA PRO A 20 13.10 -23.39 22.40
C PRO A 20 11.84 -22.67 21.89
N GLU A 21 11.80 -21.35 22.05
CA GLU A 21 10.75 -20.49 21.48
C GLU A 21 10.68 -20.72 19.97
N GLN A 22 9.59 -21.31 19.49
CA GLN A 22 9.34 -21.38 18.07
C GLN A 22 8.99 -19.98 17.57
N PRO A 23 9.59 -19.49 16.47
CA PRO A 23 9.24 -18.20 15.92
C PRO A 23 7.76 -18.21 15.50
N ILE A 24 6.98 -17.33 16.10
CA ILE A 24 5.60 -17.08 15.70
C ILE A 24 5.64 -16.49 14.28
N VAL A 25 5.40 -17.33 13.27
CA VAL A 25 5.17 -16.86 11.90
C VAL A 25 3.78 -16.25 11.86
N THR A 26 3.72 -14.94 12.09
CA THR A 26 2.52 -14.15 11.82
C THR A 26 2.24 -14.25 10.31
N PRO A 27 1.04 -14.67 9.87
CA PRO A 27 0.73 -14.66 8.45
C PRO A 27 0.85 -13.21 7.95
N THR A 28 1.68 -13.01 6.93
CA THR A 28 1.78 -11.74 6.22
C THR A 28 0.44 -11.48 5.53
N GLN A 29 -0.41 -10.69 6.18
CA GLN A 29 -1.62 -10.18 5.54
C GLN A 29 -1.18 -9.41 4.27
N PRO A 30 -1.77 -9.69 3.10
CA PRO A 30 -1.47 -8.91 1.90
C PRO A 30 -1.80 -7.45 2.20
N THR A 31 -0.78 -6.60 2.18
CA THR A 31 -0.94 -5.15 2.28
C THR A 31 -1.67 -4.70 1.03
N ILE A 32 -2.98 -4.50 1.11
CA ILE A 32 -3.74 -3.85 0.04
C ILE A 32 -3.15 -2.44 -0.06
N PRO A 33 -2.55 -2.03 -1.20
CA PRO A 33 -2.01 -0.70 -1.32
C PRO A 33 -3.17 0.28 -1.07
N ILE A 34 -2.95 1.20 -0.13
CA ILE A 34 -3.91 2.23 0.23
C ILE A 34 -4.08 3.07 -1.03
N SER A 35 -5.15 2.84 -1.80
CA SER A 35 -5.38 3.52 -3.07
C SER A 35 -5.70 4.99 -2.79
N THR A 36 -4.66 5.83 -2.80
CA THR A 36 -4.81 7.28 -2.64
C THR A 36 -5.44 7.88 -3.89
N THR A 37 -6.44 8.73 -3.70
CA THR A 37 -7.09 9.47 -4.79
C THR A 37 -6.58 10.90 -4.80
N GLN A 38 -6.06 11.34 -5.95
CA GLN A 38 -5.66 12.73 -6.18
C GLN A 38 -6.69 13.43 -7.06
N ASN A 39 -7.16 14.60 -6.61
CA ASN A 39 -8.07 15.44 -7.38
C ASN A 39 -7.36 16.73 -7.79
N ILE A 40 -7.20 16.91 -9.09
CA ILE A 40 -6.60 18.10 -9.69
C ILE A 40 -7.74 18.91 -10.26
N ASN A 41 -8.12 19.98 -9.56
CA ASN A 41 -9.20 20.87 -9.99
C ASN A 41 -8.62 22.21 -10.46
N GLY A 42 -9.13 22.73 -11.58
CA GLY A 42 -8.74 24.04 -12.13
C GLY A 42 -8.14 23.95 -13.54
N ASN A 43 -7.77 25.10 -14.08
CA ASN A 43 -7.22 25.22 -15.43
C ASN A 43 -5.75 25.67 -15.37
N TYR A 44 -4.98 25.37 -16.41
CA TYR A 44 -3.59 25.84 -16.58
C TYR A 44 -2.65 25.41 -15.44
N LYS A 45 -2.83 24.21 -14.88
CA LYS A 45 -1.93 23.68 -13.85
C LYS A 45 -0.83 22.83 -14.48
N VAL A 46 0.39 22.98 -13.95
CA VAL A 46 1.50 22.05 -14.19
C VAL A 46 1.81 21.40 -12.85
N GLN A 47 1.65 20.09 -12.73
CA GLN A 47 1.81 19.41 -11.44
C GLN A 47 2.26 17.95 -11.56
N ASP A 48 3.20 17.59 -10.70
CA ASP A 48 3.59 16.21 -10.44
C ASP A 48 2.69 15.60 -9.35
N VAL A 49 2.17 14.41 -9.60
CA VAL A 49 1.26 13.72 -8.68
C VAL A 49 1.64 12.26 -8.51
N SER A 50 1.23 11.70 -7.37
CA SER A 50 1.26 10.26 -7.15
C SER A 50 -0.04 9.82 -6.49
N GLY A 51 -0.54 8.67 -6.91
CA GLY A 51 -1.72 8.05 -6.32
C GLY A 51 -2.23 6.85 -7.09
N GLY A 52 -3.08 6.05 -6.44
CA GLY A 52 -3.77 4.94 -7.09
C GLY A 52 -4.82 5.43 -8.10
N THR A 53 -5.50 6.54 -7.81
CA THR A 53 -6.49 7.15 -8.71
C THR A 53 -6.19 8.62 -8.91
N ILE A 54 -6.16 9.07 -10.16
CA ILE A 54 -5.93 10.46 -10.55
C ILE A 54 -7.17 11.00 -11.25
N ASN A 55 -7.81 12.01 -10.66
CA ASN A 55 -8.94 12.72 -11.25
C ASN A 55 -8.50 14.13 -11.65
N ILE A 56 -8.60 14.45 -12.92
CA ILE A 56 -8.29 15.77 -13.48
C ILE A 56 -9.61 16.41 -13.87
N ASN A 57 -9.96 17.53 -13.24
CA ASN A 57 -11.17 18.29 -13.52
C ASN A 57 -10.78 19.73 -13.92
N GLY A 58 -10.80 20.00 -15.22
CA GLY A 58 -10.47 21.31 -15.79
C GLY A 58 -9.74 21.20 -17.12
N ASN A 59 -9.20 22.32 -17.60
CA ASN A 59 -8.70 22.45 -18.97
C ASN A 59 -7.25 22.94 -19.02
N TYR A 60 -6.53 22.56 -20.07
CA TYR A 60 -5.16 23.02 -20.31
C TYR A 60 -4.19 22.69 -19.17
N ASN A 61 -4.38 21.56 -18.49
CA ASN A 61 -3.46 21.11 -17.44
C ASN A 61 -2.38 20.18 -18.01
N GLU A 62 -1.18 20.23 -17.44
CA GLU A 62 -0.08 19.31 -17.71
C GLU A 62 0.26 18.54 -16.43
N ILE A 63 -0.01 17.24 -16.42
CA ILE A 63 0.07 16.40 -15.22
C ILE A 63 1.06 15.28 -15.43
N LYS A 64 2.00 15.11 -14.51
CA LYS A 64 2.96 14.01 -14.53
C LYS A 64 2.73 13.09 -13.34
N ILE A 65 2.38 11.85 -13.62
CA ILE A 65 2.16 10.82 -12.62
C ILE A 65 3.48 10.10 -12.36
N LEU A 66 3.92 10.08 -11.10
CA LEU A 66 5.24 9.58 -10.72
C LEU A 66 5.26 8.11 -10.31
N ASN A 67 4.11 7.52 -9.99
CA ASN A 67 4.02 6.13 -9.49
C ASN A 67 3.54 5.15 -10.56
N VAL A 68 4.11 3.94 -10.54
CA VAL A 68 3.73 2.84 -11.44
C VAL A 68 2.38 2.22 -11.04
N ASP A 69 2.02 2.29 -9.76
CA ASP A 69 0.82 1.67 -9.19
C ASP A 69 -0.49 2.44 -9.46
N VAL A 70 -0.47 3.41 -10.39
CA VAL A 70 -1.69 4.12 -10.78
C VAL A 70 -2.64 3.16 -11.48
N SER A 71 -3.84 3.00 -10.93
CA SER A 71 -4.86 2.07 -11.42
C SER A 71 -5.94 2.75 -12.25
N LEU A 72 -6.18 4.05 -12.02
CA LEU A 72 -7.19 4.83 -12.74
C LEU A 72 -6.71 6.25 -13.00
N ILE A 73 -6.78 6.67 -14.26
CA ILE A 73 -6.63 8.07 -14.69
C ILE A 73 -7.96 8.50 -15.28
N ARG A 74 -8.60 9.50 -14.67
CA ARG A 74 -9.82 10.12 -15.16
C ARG A 74 -9.54 11.56 -15.54
N VAL A 75 -9.82 11.90 -16.80
CA VAL A 75 -9.68 13.26 -17.32
C VAL A 75 -11.06 13.79 -17.66
N ASN A 76 -11.56 14.73 -16.87
CA ASN A 76 -12.81 15.45 -17.08
C ASN A 76 -12.49 16.90 -17.46
N GLY A 77 -12.48 17.18 -18.75
CA GLY A 77 -12.14 18.49 -19.31
C GLY A 77 -11.31 18.39 -20.58
N ASN A 78 -10.90 19.52 -21.13
CA ASN A 78 -10.37 19.61 -22.49
C ASN A 78 -8.90 20.04 -22.52
N TYR A 79 -8.18 19.62 -23.55
CA TYR A 79 -6.80 20.04 -23.82
C TYR A 79 -5.82 19.79 -22.68
N ASN A 80 -6.01 18.71 -21.90
CA ASN A 80 -5.08 18.33 -20.84
C ASN A 80 -4.02 17.37 -21.38
N THR A 81 -2.77 17.53 -20.93
CA THR A 81 -1.67 16.60 -21.19
C THR A 81 -1.36 15.81 -19.93
N VAL A 82 -1.34 14.48 -20.02
CA VAL A 82 -1.06 13.59 -18.89
C VAL A 82 0.07 12.65 -19.25
N TYR A 83 1.13 12.66 -18.45
CA TYR A 83 2.27 11.76 -18.54
C TYR A 83 2.21 10.73 -17.42
N TYR A 84 2.39 9.46 -17.74
CA TYR A 84 2.48 8.38 -16.74
C TYR A 84 3.59 7.39 -17.08
N PRO A 85 4.11 6.63 -16.11
CA PRO A 85 5.23 5.73 -16.35
C PRO A 85 4.83 4.63 -17.35
N LYS A 86 5.68 4.31 -18.32
CA LYS A 86 5.42 3.24 -19.31
C LYS A 86 5.06 1.87 -18.70
N GLU A 87 5.54 1.59 -17.50
CA GLU A 87 5.28 0.34 -16.78
C GLU A 87 3.88 0.31 -16.13
N ALA A 88 3.27 1.48 -15.91
CA ALA A 88 1.96 1.57 -15.30
C ALA A 88 0.86 1.07 -16.25
N ARG A 89 -0.16 0.44 -15.68
CA ARG A 89 -1.31 -0.08 -16.42
C ARG A 89 -2.62 0.51 -15.91
N PRO A 90 -2.80 1.84 -15.95
CA PRO A 90 -4.03 2.46 -15.51
C PRO A 90 -5.17 2.18 -16.48
N THR A 91 -6.37 2.06 -15.94
CA THR A 91 -7.58 2.29 -16.73
C THR A 91 -7.67 3.78 -17.02
N ILE A 92 -7.85 4.15 -18.29
CA ILE A 92 -7.98 5.55 -18.71
C ILE A 92 -9.44 5.83 -19.02
N LYS A 93 -9.99 6.89 -18.41
CA LYS A 93 -11.35 7.40 -18.66
C LYS A 93 -11.26 8.88 -19.05
N GLU A 94 -11.47 9.17 -20.32
CA GLU A 94 -11.45 10.54 -20.84
C GLU A 94 -12.87 11.02 -21.15
N ASN A 95 -13.26 12.12 -20.53
CA ASN A 95 -14.52 12.83 -20.73
C ASN A 95 -14.19 14.28 -21.11
N GLY A 96 -13.80 14.48 -22.36
CA GLY A 96 -13.49 15.79 -22.94
C GLY A 96 -12.81 15.65 -24.29
N PHE A 97 -12.38 16.77 -24.87
CA PHE A 97 -11.79 16.82 -26.20
C PHE A 97 -10.35 17.33 -26.17
N GLY A 98 -9.51 16.78 -27.04
CA GLY A 98 -8.15 17.24 -27.28
C GLY A 98 -7.18 16.94 -26.14
N ASN A 99 -7.47 15.98 -25.26
CA ASN A 99 -6.52 15.58 -24.23
C ASN A 99 -5.44 14.66 -24.84
N GLU A 100 -4.23 14.77 -24.30
CA GLU A 100 -3.07 13.98 -24.71
C GLU A 100 -2.59 13.13 -23.53
N ILE A 101 -2.81 11.83 -23.58
CA ILE A 101 -2.43 10.91 -22.50
C ILE A 101 -1.30 10.01 -23.00
N LYS A 102 -0.08 10.24 -22.51
CA LYS A 102 1.16 9.64 -23.03
C LYS A 102 1.97 8.98 -21.93
N THR A 103 2.73 7.96 -22.30
CA THR A 103 3.75 7.38 -21.42
C THR A 103 5.06 8.15 -21.54
N TYR A 104 5.86 8.15 -20.47
CA TYR A 104 7.27 8.52 -20.50
C TYR A 104 8.18 7.35 -20.09
#